data_AF-A0A3N4RTH1-F1
#
_entry.id   AF-A0A3N4RTH1-F1
#
_cell.length_a   1.000
_cell.length_b   1.000
_cell.length_c   1.000
_cell.angle_alpha   90.00
_cell.angle_beta   90.00
_cell.angle_gamma   90.00
#
_symmetry.space_group_name_H-M   'P 1'
#
loop_
_entity.id
_entity.type
_entity.pdbx_description
1 polymer ?
#
loop_
_entity_poly.entity_id
_entity_poly.type
_entity_poly.pdbx_seq_one_letter_code
_entity_poly.pdbx_strand_id
1 'polypeptide(L)'
;MTTAPPRTAAAGWRPLLLVAALLACLLGAVAPAGAATAEATLWVTVTARTQPGDTVLISGNTAQLGNWNPAAAVPLQTTAQTYPTWKGYFQIIQGTTAEYKFLIRSSTGAVTWESIPNRSVTDSPGTVSPIDERWNVSDGAPVTASFHATATTAYGQNLYLAGNLAELGGWDPAKAVPLTTGSGSYPVWSAGLQLPPNTPIAYKYLLKNPDGSVAWESGDNRTATTPPTGTFTADDTWR
;
A
#
# COMPACT_ATOMS: atom_id res chain seq x y z
N MET A 1 -29.51 -26.00 -48.89
CA MET A 1 -28.23 -26.20 -48.18
C MET A 1 -27.23 -25.35 -48.94
N THR A 2 -26.68 -24.24 -48.45
CA THR A 2 -26.07 -23.98 -47.14
C THR A 2 -26.10 -22.47 -46.85
N THR A 3 -26.56 -22.10 -45.66
CA THR A 3 -26.58 -20.72 -45.13
C THR A 3 -25.17 -20.27 -44.75
N ALA A 4 -24.71 -19.15 -45.30
CA ALA A 4 -23.50 -18.46 -44.83
C ALA A 4 -23.78 -17.76 -43.49
N PRO A 5 -22.82 -17.75 -42.53
CA PRO A 5 -23.01 -17.09 -41.24
C PRO A 5 -22.84 -15.56 -41.36
N PRO A 6 -23.51 -14.76 -40.51
CA PRO A 6 -23.30 -13.32 -40.47
C PRO A 6 -21.94 -12.97 -39.88
N ARG A 7 -21.23 -12.04 -40.52
CA ARG A 7 -19.99 -11.43 -40.05
C ARG A 7 -20.27 -10.61 -38.79
N THR A 8 -19.68 -11.00 -37.66
CA THR A 8 -19.64 -10.18 -36.45
C THR A 8 -18.73 -8.97 -36.66
N ALA A 9 -19.28 -7.77 -36.43
CA ALA A 9 -18.52 -6.53 -36.43
C ALA A 9 -17.59 -6.51 -35.20
N ALA A 10 -16.29 -6.33 -35.44
CA ALA A 10 -15.31 -6.08 -34.39
C ALA A 10 -15.55 -4.66 -33.81
N ALA A 11 -15.90 -4.59 -32.53
CA ALA A 11 -15.96 -3.33 -31.79
C ALA A 11 -14.53 -2.82 -31.57
N GLY A 12 -14.12 -1.82 -32.35
CA GLY A 12 -12.83 -1.15 -32.19
C GLY A 12 -12.76 -0.38 -30.87
N TRP A 13 -11.81 -0.74 -30.02
CA TRP A 13 -11.41 0.06 -28.86
C TRP A 13 -10.75 1.36 -29.35
N ARG A 14 -11.38 2.51 -29.07
CA ARG A 14 -10.76 3.82 -29.23
C ARG A 14 -10.07 4.19 -27.91
N PRO A 15 -8.74 4.39 -27.87
CA PRO A 15 -8.11 4.93 -26.68
C PRO A 15 -8.44 6.43 -26.61
N LEU A 16 -9.17 6.85 -25.57
CA LEU A 16 -9.26 8.27 -25.22
C LEU A 16 -7.90 8.72 -24.66
N LEU A 17 -7.20 9.54 -25.43
CA LEU A 17 -6.13 10.41 -24.92
C LEU A 17 -6.77 11.48 -24.03
N LEU A 18 -6.59 11.41 -22.70
CA LEU A 18 -6.80 12.57 -21.85
C LEU A 18 -5.53 13.43 -21.89
N VAL A 19 -5.62 14.54 -22.60
CA VAL A 19 -4.67 15.66 -22.52
C VAL A 19 -4.94 16.39 -21.21
N ALA A 20 -3.92 16.51 -20.34
CA ALA A 20 -3.96 17.38 -19.18
C ALA A 20 -4.00 18.84 -19.67
N ALA A 21 -5.09 19.54 -19.37
CA ALA A 21 -5.22 20.97 -19.61
C ALA A 21 -5.63 21.66 -18.32
N LEU A 22 -4.75 22.52 -17.80
CA LEU A 22 -5.21 23.75 -17.16
C LEU A 22 -4.14 24.84 -17.40
N LEU A 23 -4.36 25.60 -18.47
CA LEU A 23 -3.73 26.90 -18.71
C LEU A 23 -4.77 27.95 -18.29
N ALA A 24 -4.48 28.76 -17.29
CA ALA A 24 -5.32 29.90 -16.93
C ALA A 24 -4.75 31.19 -17.55
N CYS A 25 -5.46 31.78 -18.51
CA CYS A 25 -5.19 33.13 -19.02
C CYS A 25 -6.31 34.09 -18.59
N LEU A 26 -5.92 35.01 -17.69
CA LEU A 26 -6.33 36.38 -17.39
C LEU A 26 -7.67 36.96 -17.93
N LEU A 27 -8.51 37.45 -17.00
CA LEU A 27 -9.23 38.73 -17.10
C LEU A 27 -9.41 39.34 -15.70
N GLY A 28 -9.23 40.66 -15.61
CA GLY A 28 -8.87 41.40 -14.40
C GLY A 28 -9.88 41.40 -13.25
N ALA A 29 -9.35 41.12 -12.05
CA ALA A 29 -9.78 41.73 -10.80
C ALA A 29 -8.51 41.83 -9.93
N VAL A 30 -8.04 43.06 -9.64
CA VAL A 30 -6.96 43.26 -8.66
C VAL A 30 -7.59 43.07 -7.28
N ALA A 31 -7.55 41.84 -6.77
CA ALA A 31 -7.76 41.57 -5.36
C ALA A 31 -6.67 42.30 -4.54
N PRO A 32 -6.98 42.81 -3.34
CA PRO A 32 -5.93 43.35 -2.48
C PRO A 32 -4.93 42.23 -2.22
N ALA A 33 -3.64 42.51 -2.43
CA ALA A 33 -2.55 41.57 -2.22
C ALA A 33 -2.43 41.23 -0.73
N GLY A 34 -3.31 40.35 -0.23
CA GLY A 34 -2.99 39.50 0.91
C GLY A 34 -1.80 38.66 0.50
N ALA A 35 -0.74 38.66 1.32
CA ALA A 35 0.50 37.97 1.01
C ALA A 35 0.19 36.53 0.55
N ALA A 36 0.39 36.25 -0.74
CA ALA A 36 0.23 34.91 -1.26
C ALA A 36 1.31 34.05 -0.61
N THR A 37 0.90 33.16 0.31
CA THR A 37 1.79 32.18 0.90
C THR A 37 2.30 31.26 -0.21
N ALA A 38 3.62 31.16 -0.37
CA ALA A 38 4.21 30.35 -1.42
C ALA A 38 3.79 28.88 -1.29
N GLU A 39 3.47 28.24 -2.41
CA GLU A 39 3.10 26.82 -2.46
C GLU A 39 4.29 25.98 -2.93
N ALA A 40 4.53 24.85 -2.26
CA ALA A 40 5.49 23.84 -2.66
C ALA A 40 4.78 22.72 -3.42
N THR A 41 5.36 22.26 -4.54
CA THR A 41 4.87 21.10 -5.28
C THR A 41 5.67 19.87 -4.91
N LEU A 42 5.00 18.87 -4.35
CA LEU A 42 5.58 17.61 -3.93
C LEU A 42 5.16 16.49 -4.87
N TRP A 43 6.07 15.56 -5.15
CA TRP A 43 5.79 14.37 -5.93
C TRP A 43 5.64 13.17 -5.01
N VAL A 44 4.68 12.30 -5.31
CA VAL A 44 4.36 11.13 -4.49
C VAL A 44 4.21 9.88 -5.33
N THR A 45 4.68 8.78 -4.76
CA THR A 45 4.43 7.42 -5.20
C THR A 45 3.73 6.68 -4.07
N VAL A 46 2.68 5.92 -4.38
CA VAL A 46 2.06 4.99 -3.44
C VAL A 46 1.81 3.64 -4.13
N THR A 47 2.22 2.57 -3.48
CA THR A 47 1.89 1.21 -3.93
C THR A 47 0.54 0.81 -3.36
N ALA A 48 -0.46 0.66 -4.22
CA ALA A 48 -1.84 0.32 -3.84
C ALA A 48 -2.48 -0.60 -4.88
N ARG A 49 -3.01 -1.75 -4.43
CA ARG A 49 -3.78 -2.65 -5.28
C ARG A 49 -5.24 -2.24 -5.26
N THR A 50 -5.85 -2.17 -6.44
CA THR A 50 -7.22 -1.70 -6.63
C THR A 50 -7.99 -2.61 -7.61
N GLN A 51 -9.31 -2.44 -7.70
CA GLN A 51 -10.11 -3.07 -8.74
C GLN A 51 -10.06 -2.25 -10.04
N PRO A 52 -10.37 -2.84 -11.21
CA PRO A 52 -10.50 -2.09 -12.46
C PRO A 52 -11.51 -0.94 -12.33
N GLY A 53 -11.10 0.27 -12.70
CA GLY A 53 -11.93 1.48 -12.65
C GLY A 53 -11.88 2.25 -11.32
N ASP A 54 -11.24 1.69 -10.29
CA ASP A 54 -10.93 2.43 -9.06
C ASP A 54 -9.86 3.49 -9.32
N THR A 55 -9.82 4.52 -8.47
CA THR A 55 -8.79 5.57 -8.48
C THR A 55 -8.24 5.77 -7.08
N VAL A 56 -6.91 5.87 -6.95
CA VAL A 56 -6.27 6.30 -5.71
C VAL A 56 -6.19 7.83 -5.70
N LEU A 57 -6.57 8.46 -4.60
CA LEU A 57 -6.50 9.91 -4.39
C LEU A 57 -5.77 10.22 -3.07
N ILE A 58 -5.25 11.44 -2.96
CA ILE A 58 -4.68 12.01 -1.74
C ILE A 58 -5.54 13.17 -1.26
N SER A 59 -5.84 13.20 0.04
CA SER A 59 -6.52 14.32 0.68
C SER A 59 -6.00 14.54 2.09
N GLY A 60 -6.13 15.76 2.59
CA GLY A 60 -5.46 16.20 3.80
C GLY A 60 -6.02 17.48 4.39
N ASN A 61 -5.37 17.97 5.45
CA ASN A 61 -5.88 19.06 6.28
C ASN A 61 -5.76 20.46 5.66
N THR A 62 -5.08 20.61 4.52
CA THR A 62 -4.90 21.90 3.85
C THR A 62 -5.90 22.10 2.71
N ALA A 63 -6.08 23.35 2.29
CA ALA A 63 -6.92 23.67 1.12
C ALA A 63 -6.36 23.04 -0.17
N GLN A 64 -5.04 23.00 -0.32
CA GLN A 64 -4.35 22.36 -1.46
C GLN A 64 -4.61 20.84 -1.53
N LEU A 65 -4.89 20.21 -0.38
CA LEU A 65 -5.23 18.80 -0.25
C LEU A 65 -6.74 18.55 -0.07
N GLY A 66 -7.55 19.58 -0.28
CA GLY A 66 -9.01 19.47 -0.28
C GLY A 66 -9.68 19.44 1.09
N ASN A 67 -9.00 19.79 2.19
CA ASN A 67 -9.56 19.85 3.55
C ASN A 67 -10.33 18.58 3.96
N TRP A 68 -9.75 17.40 3.74
CA TRP A 68 -10.33 16.08 4.00
C TRP A 68 -11.65 15.79 3.25
N ASN A 69 -11.99 16.57 2.23
CA ASN A 69 -13.15 16.34 1.37
C ASN A 69 -12.77 15.39 0.21
N PRO A 70 -13.32 14.16 0.15
CA PRO A 70 -13.04 13.23 -0.94
C PRO A 70 -13.33 13.78 -2.34
N ALA A 71 -14.28 14.70 -2.49
CA ALA A 71 -14.63 15.31 -3.77
C ALA A 71 -13.55 16.29 -4.26
N ALA A 72 -12.78 16.89 -3.34
CA ALA A 72 -11.68 17.81 -3.62
C ALA A 72 -10.30 17.14 -3.53
N ALA A 73 -10.26 15.82 -3.32
CA ALA A 73 -9.02 15.05 -3.24
C ALA A 73 -8.27 15.04 -4.59
N VAL A 74 -6.94 15.07 -4.53
CA VAL A 74 -6.09 15.07 -5.72
C VAL A 74 -5.97 13.63 -6.24
N PRO A 75 -6.36 13.35 -7.50
CA PRO A 75 -6.25 12.01 -8.05
C PRO A 75 -4.80 11.66 -8.41
N LEU A 76 -4.38 10.45 -8.09
CA LEU A 76 -3.13 9.87 -8.55
C LEU A 76 -3.38 9.03 -9.81
N GLN A 77 -2.31 8.76 -10.55
CA GLN A 77 -2.37 8.06 -11.82
C GLN A 77 -1.53 6.79 -11.80
N THR A 78 -1.95 5.78 -12.56
CA THR A 78 -1.18 4.57 -12.84
C THR A 78 -1.42 4.13 -14.28
N THR A 79 -0.55 3.26 -14.80
CA THR A 79 -0.74 2.57 -16.08
C THR A 79 -0.68 1.07 -15.88
N ALA A 80 -1.07 0.30 -16.90
CA ALA A 80 -0.93 -1.15 -16.86
C ALA A 80 0.53 -1.61 -16.64
N GLN A 81 1.49 -0.80 -17.07
CA GLN A 81 2.93 -1.09 -16.93
C GLN A 81 3.47 -0.72 -15.54
N THR A 82 2.90 0.30 -14.89
CA THR A 82 3.37 0.75 -13.57
C THR A 82 2.54 0.18 -12.43
N TYR A 83 1.35 -0.36 -12.68
CA TYR A 83 0.52 -0.96 -11.65
C TYR A 83 1.27 -2.06 -10.89
N PRO A 84 1.22 -2.11 -9.53
CA PRO A 84 0.31 -1.39 -8.62
C PRO A 84 0.84 -0.04 -8.08
N THR A 85 1.78 0.59 -8.76
CA THR A 85 2.34 1.88 -8.36
C THR A 85 1.51 3.04 -8.91
N TRP A 86 1.02 3.90 -8.02
CA TRP A 86 0.29 5.12 -8.31
C TRP A 86 1.18 6.34 -8.06
N LYS A 87 1.10 7.34 -8.92
CA LYS A 87 1.97 8.52 -8.89
C LYS A 87 1.19 9.80 -9.09
N GLY A 88 1.67 10.89 -8.53
CA GLY A 88 1.10 12.21 -8.77
C GLY A 88 1.89 13.33 -8.11
N TYR A 89 1.34 14.53 -8.23
CA TYR A 89 1.84 15.72 -7.57
C TYR A 89 0.73 16.33 -6.75
N PHE A 90 1.08 16.91 -5.62
CA PHE A 90 0.16 17.72 -4.80
C PHE A 90 0.91 18.93 -4.26
N GLN A 91 0.15 19.90 -3.76
CA GLN A 91 0.72 21.13 -3.21
C GLN A 91 0.50 21.21 -1.70
N ILE A 92 1.43 21.88 -1.01
CA ILE A 92 1.27 22.33 0.37
C ILE A 92 1.82 23.76 0.50
N ILE A 93 1.55 24.44 1.61
CA ILE A 93 2.20 25.73 1.88
C ILE A 93 3.68 25.48 2.22
N GLN A 94 4.56 26.23 1.55
CA GLN A 94 6.02 26.12 1.72
C GLN A 94 6.41 26.33 3.19
N GLY A 95 7.29 25.48 3.71
CA GLY A 95 7.77 25.56 5.10
C GLY A 95 6.75 25.14 6.16
N THR A 96 5.61 24.53 5.78
CA THR A 96 4.60 24.02 6.71
C THR A 96 4.54 22.49 6.71
N THR A 97 3.93 21.93 7.75
CA THR A 97 3.57 20.51 7.81
C THR A 97 2.10 20.34 7.42
N ALA A 98 1.85 19.45 6.48
CA ALA A 98 0.51 19.00 6.12
C ALA A 98 0.27 17.58 6.62
N GLU A 99 -0.94 17.30 7.08
CA GLU A 99 -1.43 15.94 7.31
C GLU A 99 -2.23 15.47 6.11
N TYR A 100 -2.10 14.20 5.74
CA TYR A 100 -2.80 13.61 4.60
C TYR A 100 -3.08 12.11 4.79
N LYS A 101 -3.96 11.58 3.95
CA LYS A 101 -4.19 10.15 3.76
C LYS A 101 -4.46 9.85 2.29
N PHE A 102 -4.20 8.61 1.90
CA PHE A 102 -4.74 8.09 0.66
C PHE A 102 -6.19 7.60 0.85
N LEU A 103 -6.96 7.69 -0.23
CA LEU A 103 -8.27 7.07 -0.35
C LEU A 103 -8.39 6.37 -1.71
N ILE A 104 -9.13 5.28 -1.75
CA ILE A 104 -9.57 4.65 -3.00
C ILE A 104 -11.02 5.10 -3.23
N ARG A 105 -11.28 5.65 -4.42
CA ARG A 105 -12.63 5.85 -4.93
C ARG A 105 -12.92 4.75 -5.93
N SER A 106 -13.97 3.96 -5.69
CA SER A 106 -14.38 2.92 -6.62
C SER A 106 -14.94 3.51 -7.91
N SER A 107 -15.05 2.68 -8.95
CA SER A 107 -15.74 3.06 -10.19
C SER A 107 -17.21 3.48 -9.99
N THR A 108 -17.84 3.06 -8.89
CA THR A 108 -19.21 3.45 -8.49
C THR A 108 -19.26 4.67 -7.57
N GLY A 109 -18.11 5.27 -7.24
CA GLY A 109 -18.00 6.45 -6.37
C GLY A 109 -17.92 6.15 -4.87
N ALA A 110 -17.86 4.89 -4.44
CA ALA A 110 -17.66 4.54 -3.04
C ALA A 110 -16.24 4.92 -2.60
N VAL A 111 -16.09 5.53 -1.42
CA VAL A 111 -14.78 5.98 -0.91
C VAL A 111 -14.34 5.08 0.24
N THR A 112 -13.10 4.61 0.19
CA THR A 112 -12.44 3.89 1.28
C THR A 112 -11.15 4.61 1.63
N TRP A 113 -10.99 4.99 2.89
CA TRP A 113 -9.77 5.60 3.40
C TRP A 113 -8.78 4.53 3.85
N GLU A 114 -7.49 4.90 3.85
CA GLU A 114 -6.50 4.10 4.54
C GLU A 114 -6.85 3.90 6.03
N SER A 115 -6.57 2.71 6.52
CA SER A 115 -6.85 2.23 7.88
C SER A 115 -5.65 2.36 8.81
N ILE A 116 -4.89 3.45 8.65
CA ILE A 116 -3.76 3.83 9.50
C ILE A 116 -3.96 5.25 10.05
N PRO A 117 -3.12 5.73 10.99
CA PRO A 117 -3.10 7.15 11.38
C PRO A 117 -2.87 8.10 10.19
N ASN A 118 -3.09 9.41 10.40
CA ASN A 118 -2.76 10.40 9.38
C ASN A 118 -1.26 10.40 9.10
N ARG A 119 -0.90 10.50 7.82
CA ARG A 119 0.48 10.72 7.38
C ARG A 119 0.80 12.19 7.49
N SER A 120 2.07 12.53 7.64
CA SER A 120 2.53 13.91 7.74
C SER A 120 3.68 14.16 6.78
N VAL A 121 3.67 15.32 6.13
CA VAL A 121 4.77 15.77 5.26
C VAL A 121 5.09 17.22 5.55
N THR A 122 6.38 17.53 5.63
CA THR A 122 6.88 18.89 5.79
C THR A 122 7.74 19.24 4.59
N ASP A 123 7.41 20.33 3.90
CA ASP A 123 8.31 20.87 2.89
C ASP A 123 9.44 21.63 3.57
N SER A 124 10.66 21.08 3.49
CA SER A 124 11.88 21.76 3.92
C SER A 124 12.61 22.26 2.67
N PRO A 125 12.75 23.58 2.48
CA PRO A 125 13.46 24.13 1.33
C PRO A 125 14.87 23.51 1.20
N GLY A 126 15.15 22.88 0.06
CA GLY A 126 16.44 22.25 -0.23
C GLY A 126 16.52 20.73 -0.02
N THR A 127 15.49 20.09 0.55
CA THR A 127 15.44 18.63 0.74
C THR A 127 14.06 18.11 0.33
N VAL A 128 13.88 17.79 -0.95
CA VAL A 128 12.68 17.06 -1.38
C VAL A 128 13.02 15.57 -1.41
N SER A 129 12.80 14.87 -0.29
CA SER A 129 12.82 13.42 -0.31
C SER A 129 11.62 12.92 -1.14
N PRO A 130 11.81 11.89 -1.99
CA PRO A 130 10.70 11.15 -2.58
C PRO A 130 9.70 10.75 -1.50
N ILE A 131 8.41 11.02 -1.68
CA ILE A 131 7.37 10.33 -0.91
C ILE A 131 7.12 9.01 -1.63
N ASP A 132 7.55 7.90 -1.04
CA ASP A 132 7.34 6.53 -1.55
C ASP A 132 6.65 5.68 -0.50
N GLU A 133 5.35 5.51 -0.68
CA GLU A 133 4.42 5.04 0.33
C GLU A 133 3.78 3.70 -0.06
N ARG A 134 3.17 3.02 0.91
CA ARG A 134 2.37 1.81 0.64
C ARG A 134 1.02 1.92 1.32
N TRP A 135 -0.03 1.51 0.61
CA TRP A 135 -1.39 1.53 1.13
C TRP A 135 -1.49 0.77 2.46
N ASN A 136 -2.05 1.42 3.49
CA ASN A 136 -2.20 0.89 4.84
C ASN A 136 -0.89 0.51 5.56
N VAL A 137 0.24 1.11 5.18
CA VAL A 137 1.52 0.93 5.88
C VAL A 137 1.97 2.29 6.40
N SER A 138 2.09 2.45 7.72
CA SER A 138 2.49 3.74 8.30
C SER A 138 4.01 3.92 8.26
N ASP A 139 4.45 5.15 8.01
CA ASP A 139 5.84 5.55 8.22
C ASP A 139 6.17 5.66 9.71
N GLY A 140 7.40 5.28 10.06
CA GLY A 140 7.93 5.39 11.43
C GLY A 140 9.08 4.42 11.67
N ALA A 141 9.65 4.49 12.88
CA ALA A 141 10.68 3.53 13.27
C ALA A 141 10.10 2.11 13.22
N PRO A 142 10.75 1.16 12.52
CA PRO A 142 10.27 -0.21 12.47
C PRO A 142 10.11 -0.81 13.87
N VAL A 143 9.07 -1.62 14.05
CA VAL A 143 8.86 -2.41 15.27
C VAL A 143 9.56 -3.76 15.13
N THR A 144 10.11 -4.24 16.24
CA THR A 144 10.72 -5.59 16.27
C THR A 144 9.62 -6.63 16.46
N ALA A 145 9.36 -7.42 15.44
CA ALA A 145 8.36 -8.48 15.44
C ALA A 145 9.02 -9.84 15.72
N SER A 146 8.50 -10.57 16.69
CA SER A 146 8.89 -11.94 17.04
C SER A 146 7.72 -12.89 16.81
N PHE A 147 7.89 -13.84 15.90
CA PHE A 147 6.91 -14.89 15.62
C PHE A 147 7.41 -16.20 16.21
N HIS A 148 6.53 -16.87 16.95
CA HIS A 148 6.74 -18.19 17.53
C HIS A 148 5.62 -19.12 17.09
N ALA A 149 5.97 -20.26 16.53
CA ALA A 149 4.99 -21.26 16.08
C ALA A 149 5.34 -22.64 16.62
N THR A 150 4.39 -23.26 17.31
CA THR A 150 4.48 -24.65 17.72
C THR A 150 4.03 -25.54 16.57
N ALA A 151 4.97 -26.29 15.97
CA ALA A 151 4.72 -27.17 14.83
C ALA A 151 5.64 -28.39 14.84
N THR A 152 5.08 -29.57 14.62
CA THR A 152 5.86 -30.79 14.39
C THR A 152 6.14 -30.96 12.90
N THR A 153 7.35 -31.39 12.55
CA THR A 153 7.78 -31.55 11.16
C THR A 153 8.34 -32.94 10.90
N ALA A 154 8.21 -33.41 9.66
CA ALA A 154 8.93 -34.58 9.19
C ALA A 154 10.40 -34.23 8.91
N TYR A 155 11.26 -35.24 8.80
CA TYR A 155 12.67 -35.04 8.47
C TYR A 155 12.82 -34.25 7.15
N GLY A 156 13.59 -33.17 7.19
CA GLY A 156 13.82 -32.29 6.04
C GLY A 156 12.74 -31.23 5.79
N GLN A 157 11.59 -31.28 6.49
CA GLN A 157 10.60 -30.21 6.45
C GLN A 157 11.03 -29.02 7.31
N ASN A 158 10.77 -27.81 6.81
CA ASN A 158 11.07 -26.57 7.51
C ASN A 158 9.84 -25.65 7.53
N LEU A 159 9.71 -24.87 8.59
CA LEU A 159 8.60 -23.93 8.78
C LEU A 159 9.00 -22.53 8.31
N TYR A 160 8.06 -21.84 7.65
CA TYR A 160 8.22 -20.49 7.14
C TYR A 160 6.98 -19.66 7.46
N LEU A 161 7.14 -18.34 7.43
CA LEU A 161 6.09 -17.33 7.60
C LEU A 161 5.94 -16.52 6.31
N ALA A 162 4.72 -16.34 5.85
CA ALA A 162 4.42 -15.47 4.73
C ALA A 162 3.16 -14.63 5.00
N GLY A 163 3.08 -13.43 4.43
CA GLY A 163 1.99 -12.50 4.70
C GLY A 163 1.89 -11.37 3.69
N ASN A 164 0.97 -10.44 3.95
CA ASN A 164 0.58 -9.37 3.03
C ASN A 164 1.68 -8.32 2.79
N LEU A 165 2.58 -8.11 3.76
CA LEU A 165 3.67 -7.13 3.66
C LEU A 165 4.86 -7.68 2.86
N ALA A 166 5.67 -6.79 2.30
CA ALA A 166 6.89 -7.16 1.58
C ALA A 166 7.92 -7.82 2.51
N GLU A 167 8.00 -7.33 3.75
CA GLU A 167 8.80 -7.87 4.86
C GLU A 167 8.33 -9.28 5.26
N LEU A 168 7.07 -9.62 4.98
CA LEU A 168 6.47 -10.95 5.15
C LEU A 168 6.42 -11.74 3.82
N GLY A 169 7.15 -11.31 2.79
CA GLY A 169 7.24 -12.01 1.52
C GLY A 169 6.06 -11.79 0.55
N GLY A 170 5.05 -10.99 0.89
CA GLY A 170 3.96 -10.61 -0.01
C GLY A 170 3.15 -11.80 -0.53
N TRP A 171 2.90 -12.80 0.32
CA TRP A 171 2.24 -14.07 0.01
C TRP A 171 2.97 -14.96 -1.02
N ASP A 172 4.22 -14.65 -1.36
CA ASP A 172 5.07 -15.47 -2.23
C ASP A 172 5.85 -16.51 -1.39
N PRO A 173 5.57 -17.82 -1.51
CA PRO A 173 6.30 -18.84 -0.77
C PRO A 173 7.81 -18.81 -1.00
N ALA A 174 8.28 -18.37 -2.17
CA ALA A 174 9.72 -18.27 -2.45
C ALA A 174 10.40 -17.16 -1.61
N LYS A 175 9.64 -16.16 -1.15
CA LYS A 175 10.10 -15.04 -0.32
C LYS A 175 9.67 -15.17 1.14
N ALA A 176 9.04 -16.28 1.51
CA ALA A 176 8.62 -16.53 2.89
C ALA A 176 9.81 -16.50 3.85
N VAL A 177 9.60 -15.91 5.01
CA VAL A 177 10.59 -15.76 6.07
C VAL A 177 10.85 -17.14 6.70
N PRO A 178 12.09 -17.67 6.69
CA PRO A 178 12.40 -18.93 7.35
C PRO A 178 12.30 -18.79 8.86
N LEU A 179 11.64 -19.75 9.52
CA LEU A 179 11.72 -19.91 10.96
C LEU A 179 12.84 -20.88 11.32
N THR A 180 13.41 -20.69 12.50
CA THR A 180 14.49 -21.53 13.03
C THR A 180 14.03 -22.27 14.28
N THR A 181 14.56 -23.46 14.48
CA THR A 181 14.35 -24.26 15.71
C THR A 181 15.63 -25.04 16.02
N GLY A 182 15.72 -25.60 17.23
CA GLY A 182 16.84 -26.41 17.68
C GLY A 182 16.40 -27.50 18.65
N SER A 183 17.31 -28.40 19.02
CA SER A 183 16.99 -29.55 19.87
C SER A 183 16.39 -29.20 21.24
N GLY A 184 16.74 -28.04 21.80
CA GLY A 184 16.19 -27.54 23.07
C GLY A 184 14.94 -26.68 22.96
N SER A 185 14.53 -26.29 21.75
CA SER A 185 13.35 -25.44 21.51
C SER A 185 12.26 -26.11 20.70
N TYR A 186 12.58 -27.17 19.94
CA TYR A 186 11.59 -27.95 19.19
C TYR A 186 10.53 -28.54 20.14
N PRO A 187 9.23 -28.44 19.82
CA PRO A 187 8.63 -28.09 18.53
C PRO A 187 8.31 -26.61 18.29
N VAL A 188 8.92 -25.69 19.05
CA VAL A 188 8.76 -24.24 18.84
C VAL A 188 9.76 -23.75 17.80
N TRP A 189 9.24 -23.07 16.79
CA TRP A 189 9.97 -22.41 15.72
C TRP A 189 9.87 -20.90 15.88
N SER A 190 10.93 -20.16 15.57
CA SER A 190 10.93 -18.70 15.73
C SER A 190 11.55 -17.94 14.56
N ALA A 191 11.02 -16.74 14.31
CA ALA A 191 11.58 -15.74 13.41
C ALA A 191 11.45 -14.34 14.01
N GLY A 192 12.52 -13.55 13.92
CA GLY A 192 12.53 -12.13 14.25
C GLY A 192 12.70 -11.29 12.98
N LEU A 193 11.88 -10.24 12.82
CA LEU A 193 12.01 -9.29 11.72
C LEU A 193 11.56 -7.89 12.12
N GLN A 194 11.85 -6.90 11.28
CA GLN A 194 11.36 -5.54 11.46
C GLN A 194 10.10 -5.36 10.62
N LEU A 195 9.03 -4.83 11.23
CA LEU A 195 7.78 -4.51 10.54
C LEU A 195 7.48 -3.00 10.68
N PRO A 196 6.73 -2.42 9.73
CA PRO A 196 6.27 -1.04 9.87
C PRO A 196 5.34 -0.88 11.09
N PRO A 197 5.37 0.25 11.80
CA PRO A 197 4.48 0.51 12.94
C PRO A 197 3.03 0.74 12.48
N ASN A 198 2.06 0.62 13.40
CA ASN A 198 0.63 0.90 13.16
C ASN A 198 0.07 0.28 11.85
N THR A 199 0.52 -0.91 11.48
CA THR A 199 0.27 -1.50 10.17
C THR A 199 -0.53 -2.79 10.33
N PRO A 200 -1.71 -2.89 9.70
CA PRO A 200 -2.45 -4.14 9.62
C PRO A 200 -1.63 -5.21 8.86
N ILE A 201 -1.38 -6.32 9.54
CA ILE A 201 -0.71 -7.49 8.98
C ILE A 201 -1.66 -8.67 8.90
N ALA A 202 -1.54 -9.42 7.81
CA ALA A 202 -2.16 -10.71 7.62
C ALA A 202 -1.06 -11.71 7.24
N TYR A 203 -1.02 -12.86 7.89
CA TYR A 203 0.04 -13.84 7.70
C TYR A 203 -0.45 -15.27 7.90
N LYS A 204 0.35 -16.21 7.39
CA LYS A 204 0.24 -17.63 7.67
C LYS A 204 1.60 -18.29 7.75
N TYR A 205 1.62 -19.43 8.43
CA TYR A 205 2.74 -20.35 8.36
C TYR A 205 2.59 -21.30 7.16
N LEU A 206 3.74 -21.72 6.61
CA LEU A 206 3.82 -22.78 5.61
C LEU A 206 4.96 -23.75 5.92
N LEU A 207 4.74 -25.04 5.65
CA LEU A 207 5.77 -26.07 5.64
C LEU A 207 6.33 -26.19 4.23
N LYS A 208 7.65 -26.19 4.09
CA LYS A 208 8.33 -26.56 2.83
C LYS A 208 8.98 -27.93 2.97
N ASN A 209 8.71 -28.78 1.99
CA ASN A 209 9.36 -30.07 1.83
C ASN A 209 10.73 -29.93 1.14
N PRO A 210 11.62 -30.93 1.27
CA PRO A 210 12.91 -30.94 0.57
C PRO A 210 12.81 -30.83 -0.96
N ASP A 211 11.70 -31.27 -1.55
CA ASP A 211 11.43 -31.19 -2.99
C ASP A 211 10.92 -29.80 -3.45
N GLY A 212 10.76 -28.86 -2.51
CA GLY A 212 10.26 -27.51 -2.76
C GLY A 212 8.74 -27.36 -2.71
N SER A 213 7.98 -28.45 -2.56
CA SER A 213 6.53 -28.38 -2.39
C SER A 213 6.16 -27.72 -1.05
N VAL A 214 5.06 -26.96 -1.05
CA VAL A 214 4.62 -26.17 0.11
C VAL A 214 3.24 -26.58 0.57
N ALA A 215 3.04 -26.67 1.89
CA ALA A 215 1.75 -26.83 2.52
C ALA A 215 1.49 -25.63 3.44
N TRP A 216 0.35 -24.97 3.26
CA TRP A 216 -0.07 -23.87 4.13
C TRP A 216 -0.83 -24.38 5.34
N GLU A 217 -0.78 -23.63 6.44
CA GLU A 217 -1.67 -23.90 7.56
C GLU A 217 -3.15 -23.74 7.14
N SER A 218 -4.02 -24.51 7.80
CA SER A 218 -5.45 -24.52 7.54
C SER A 218 -6.16 -23.26 8.09
N GLY A 219 -7.42 -23.06 7.68
CA GLY A 219 -8.26 -21.96 8.14
C GLY A 219 -7.96 -20.59 7.50
N ASP A 220 -8.53 -19.53 8.06
CA ASP A 220 -8.33 -18.16 7.60
C ASP A 220 -6.94 -17.62 7.94
N ASN A 221 -6.55 -16.53 7.29
CA ASN A 221 -5.31 -15.83 7.61
C ASN A 221 -5.31 -15.34 9.06
N ARG A 222 -4.15 -15.41 9.72
CA ARG A 222 -3.95 -14.74 11.00
C ARG A 222 -3.83 -13.25 10.74
N THR A 223 -4.43 -12.41 11.59
CA THR A 223 -4.42 -10.96 11.42
C THR A 223 -4.06 -10.26 12.72
N ALA A 224 -3.26 -9.20 12.63
CA ALA A 224 -2.94 -8.32 13.74
C ALA A 224 -2.65 -6.91 13.24
N THR A 225 -2.43 -5.96 14.15
CA THR A 225 -1.89 -4.64 13.82
C THR A 225 -0.63 -4.44 14.64
N THR A 226 0.47 -4.05 13.98
CA THR A 226 1.72 -3.74 14.69
C THR A 226 1.54 -2.53 15.62
N PRO A 227 2.21 -2.49 16.78
CA PRO A 227 2.13 -1.34 17.67
C PRO A 227 2.77 -0.09 17.05
N PRO A 228 2.56 1.10 17.62
CA PRO A 228 3.23 2.32 17.17
C PRO A 228 4.74 2.30 17.39
N THR A 229 5.22 1.60 18.42
CA THR A 229 6.64 1.47 18.77
C THR A 229 6.89 0.15 19.49
N GLY A 230 8.15 -0.23 19.67
CA GLY A 230 8.54 -1.36 20.52
C GLY A 230 8.48 -2.71 19.80
N THR A 231 7.86 -3.70 20.45
CA THR A 231 7.85 -5.09 20.00
C THR A 231 6.43 -5.59 19.71
N PHE A 232 6.33 -6.42 18.67
CA PHE A 232 5.15 -7.24 18.37
C PHE A 232 5.54 -8.71 18.60
N THR A 233 4.70 -9.47 19.32
CA THR A 233 4.92 -10.91 19.51
C THR A 233 3.68 -11.69 19.10
N ALA A 234 3.87 -12.76 18.35
CA ALA A 234 2.84 -13.74 18.02
C ALA A 234 3.28 -15.13 18.50
N ASP A 235 2.49 -15.75 19.37
CA ASP A 235 2.68 -17.11 19.86
C ASP A 235 1.55 -17.99 19.35
N ASP A 236 1.87 -18.84 18.37
CA ASP A 236 0.90 -19.59 17.59
C ASP A 236 1.12 -21.10 17.69
N THR A 237 0.06 -21.85 17.42
CA THR A 237 0.13 -23.29 17.12
C THR A 237 -0.29 -23.50 15.69
N TRP A 238 0.46 -24.31 14.95
CA TRP A 238 0.15 -24.71 13.58
C TRP A 238 -1.25 -25.34 13.49
N ARG A 239 -1.99 -25.03 12.41
CA ARG A 239 -3.37 -25.48 12.16
C ARG A 239 -3.49 -26.27 10.86
#